data_AF-A0A5Q0TFR4-F1
#
_entry.id   AF-A0A5Q0TFR4-F1
#
_cell.length_a   1.000
_cell.length_b   1.000
_cell.length_c   1.000
_cell.angle_alpha   90.00
_cell.angle_beta   90.00
_cell.angle_gamma   90.00
#
_symmetry.space_group_name_H-M   'P 1'
#
loop_
_entity.id
_entity.type
_entity.pdbx_description
1 polymer ?
#
loop_
_entity_poly.entity_id
_entity_poly.type
_entity_poly.pdbx_seq_one_letter_code
_entity_poly.pdbx_strand_id
1 'polypeptide(L)'
;MLFITNRTPNQSARSKANRKISFNSQNTDISKWLFFCERNGEGDYTEILSKPFFSQLKALPAHTQILFYIHGFNNNMEPDVFGRAEQLEALLNQDDADLVKVIPIIWPCDDDSGLQIVDDYWDDQKAADYSGIAFARLFWKFDQWRHDVAQQQNPCLRRMNVLAHSMGNRVLLNAMQTWVQHTQPGGMSQLFRNVFMVAADVENQTLEQGQAGRHIIDSAKNTIVYFASDDLAMPASKIVNLYGRTLSRRMGMTGPEDLSKLPKRKVMEVDCDSFNTHFDFPTGHTYFLTDKNHVPSPIIKHIQQLIQTGRMQGEQSQWLDL
;
A
#
# COMPACT_ATOMS: atom_id res chain seq x y z
N MET A 1 -12.06 0.12 -13.53
CA MET A 1 -11.38 0.41 -12.24
C MET A 1 -10.29 1.45 -12.44
N LEU A 2 -10.19 2.45 -11.56
CA LEU A 2 -9.08 3.42 -11.57
C LEU A 2 -7.82 2.86 -10.92
N PHE A 3 -6.64 3.10 -11.50
CA PHE A 3 -5.36 2.71 -10.92
C PHE A 3 -4.23 3.68 -11.26
N ILE A 4 -3.15 3.60 -10.50
CA ILE A 4 -1.94 4.39 -10.72
C ILE A 4 -0.76 3.44 -10.83
N THR A 5 0.13 3.68 -11.80
CA THR A 5 1.34 2.87 -11.94
C THR A 5 2.52 3.68 -12.42
N ASN A 6 3.71 3.20 -12.08
CA ASN A 6 4.98 3.62 -12.65
C ASN A 6 5.66 2.49 -13.46
N ARG A 7 4.92 1.45 -13.87
CA ARG A 7 5.42 0.47 -14.85
C ARG A 7 5.77 1.16 -16.16
N THR A 8 6.81 0.68 -16.82
CA THR A 8 7.20 1.18 -18.13
C THR A 8 6.20 0.71 -19.18
N PRO A 9 5.49 1.63 -19.87
CA PRO A 9 4.53 1.24 -20.89
C PRO A 9 5.24 0.67 -22.12
N ASN A 10 4.58 -0.23 -22.84
CA ASN A 10 5.06 -0.71 -24.15
C ASN A 10 5.04 0.42 -25.20
N GLN A 11 4.22 1.45 -24.97
CA GLN A 11 4.15 2.66 -25.78
C GLN A 11 5.14 3.72 -25.27
N SER A 12 5.14 4.90 -25.90
CA SER A 12 5.96 6.03 -25.44
C SER A 12 5.74 6.37 -23.97
N ALA A 13 6.82 6.67 -23.24
CA ALA A 13 6.77 7.18 -21.88
C ALA A 13 6.08 8.57 -21.77
N ARG A 14 5.86 9.30 -22.88
CA ARG A 14 5.16 10.58 -22.88
C ARG A 14 3.66 10.39 -22.66
N SER A 15 3.15 10.84 -21.52
CA SER A 15 1.73 10.85 -21.19
C SER A 15 0.87 11.57 -22.24
N LYS A 16 -0.29 10.98 -22.57
CA LYS A 16 -1.30 11.56 -23.44
C LYS A 16 -2.69 11.21 -22.89
N ALA A 17 -3.62 12.16 -22.92
CA ALA A 17 -4.99 11.92 -22.49
C ALA A 17 -5.69 10.88 -23.39
N ASN A 18 -6.48 10.01 -22.76
CA ASN A 18 -7.35 9.03 -23.41
C ASN A 18 -6.63 8.12 -24.40
N ARG A 19 -5.38 7.74 -24.12
CA ARG A 19 -4.67 6.76 -24.94
C ARG A 19 -4.84 5.36 -24.38
N LYS A 20 -4.93 4.37 -25.25
CA LYS A 20 -4.69 2.98 -24.87
C LYS A 20 -3.25 2.81 -24.43
N ILE A 21 -3.05 2.08 -23.34
CA ILE A 21 -1.75 1.86 -22.73
C ILE A 21 -1.67 0.41 -22.25
N SER A 22 -0.50 -0.21 -22.37
CA SER A 22 -0.24 -1.58 -21.94
C SER A 22 1.13 -1.68 -21.32
N PHE A 23 1.33 -2.68 -20.46
CA PHE A 23 2.58 -2.90 -19.73
C PHE A 23 3.04 -4.34 -19.94
N ASN A 24 4.35 -4.56 -19.99
CA ASN A 24 4.93 -5.90 -19.96
C ASN A 24 5.02 -6.38 -18.50
N SER A 25 4.40 -7.52 -18.18
CA SER A 25 4.42 -8.13 -16.85
C SER A 25 5.81 -8.59 -16.44
N GLN A 26 6.66 -8.99 -17.40
CA GLN A 26 8.03 -9.42 -17.16
C GLN A 26 9.03 -8.26 -17.09
N ASN A 27 8.58 -7.01 -17.24
CA ASN A 27 9.48 -5.86 -17.18
C ASN A 27 9.40 -5.18 -15.80
N THR A 28 10.45 -5.37 -15.00
CA THR A 28 10.67 -4.72 -13.70
C THR A 28 11.27 -3.31 -13.82
N ASP A 29 11.61 -2.85 -15.02
CA ASP A 29 12.08 -1.47 -15.23
C ASP A 29 11.04 -0.45 -14.80
N ILE A 30 11.53 0.51 -14.04
CA ILE A 30 10.71 1.56 -13.47
C ILE A 30 10.63 2.75 -14.40
N SER A 31 9.41 3.20 -14.65
CA SER A 31 9.20 4.50 -15.23
C SER A 31 9.46 5.59 -14.19
N LYS A 32 10.22 6.61 -14.59
CA LYS A 32 10.30 7.87 -13.83
C LYS A 32 8.98 8.65 -13.82
N TRP A 33 8.00 8.25 -14.62
CA TRP A 33 6.69 8.90 -14.74
C TRP A 33 5.60 8.08 -14.05
N LEU A 34 4.52 8.76 -13.70
CA LEU A 34 3.30 8.14 -13.19
C LEU A 34 2.25 8.17 -14.28
N PHE A 35 1.59 7.03 -14.46
CA PHE A 35 0.43 6.87 -15.33
C PHE A 35 -0.82 6.74 -14.47
N PHE A 36 -1.80 7.60 -14.76
CA PHE A 36 -3.11 7.60 -14.11
C PHE A 36 -4.08 6.99 -15.10
N CYS A 37 -4.62 5.82 -14.77
CA CYS A 37 -5.25 4.94 -15.73
C CYS A 37 -6.62 4.45 -15.27
N GLU A 38 -7.39 4.00 -16.24
CA GLU A 38 -8.64 3.29 -16.06
C GLU A 38 -8.55 1.93 -16.77
N ARG A 39 -8.84 0.87 -16.02
CA ARG A 39 -9.06 -0.49 -16.50
C ARG A 39 -10.51 -0.65 -16.93
N ASN A 40 -10.74 -0.93 -18.21
CA ASN A 40 -12.06 -1.18 -18.80
C ASN A 40 -12.39 -2.68 -18.89
N GLY A 41 -11.36 -3.52 -18.78
CA GLY A 41 -11.42 -4.98 -18.79
C GLY A 41 -10.00 -5.54 -18.67
N GLU A 42 -9.88 -6.86 -18.62
CA GLU A 42 -8.58 -7.53 -18.55
C GLU A 42 -7.68 -7.12 -19.73
N GLY A 43 -6.48 -6.60 -19.44
CA GLY A 43 -5.55 -6.11 -20.44
C GLY A 43 -5.98 -4.85 -21.21
N ASP A 44 -7.16 -4.28 -20.94
CA ASP A 44 -7.65 -3.06 -21.60
C ASP A 44 -7.58 -1.82 -20.70
N TYR A 45 -6.48 -1.06 -20.85
CA TYR A 45 -6.21 0.13 -20.05
C TYR A 45 -6.19 1.42 -20.88
N THR A 46 -6.72 2.48 -20.29
CA THR A 46 -6.69 3.84 -20.84
C THR A 46 -5.96 4.76 -19.88
N GLU A 47 -4.95 5.51 -20.34
CA GLU A 47 -4.37 6.61 -19.55
C GLU A 47 -5.29 7.83 -19.61
N ILE A 48 -5.79 8.27 -18.45
CA ILE A 48 -6.73 9.40 -18.31
C ILE A 48 -6.06 10.67 -17.75
N LEU A 49 -4.80 10.59 -17.31
CA LEU A 49 -4.04 11.66 -16.66
C LEU A 49 -4.56 12.06 -15.27
N SER A 50 -3.73 12.78 -14.51
CA SER A 50 -3.99 13.07 -13.10
C SER A 50 -5.22 13.96 -12.85
N LYS A 51 -5.48 14.96 -13.72
CA LYS A 51 -6.60 15.90 -13.49
C LYS A 51 -7.97 15.22 -13.63
N PRO A 52 -8.28 14.48 -14.72
CA PRO A 52 -9.52 13.70 -14.80
C PRO A 52 -9.62 12.65 -13.69
N PHE A 53 -8.51 11.96 -13.39
CA PHE A 53 -8.45 10.97 -12.32
C PHE A 53 -8.88 11.55 -10.96
N PHE A 54 -8.27 12.66 -10.51
CA PHE A 54 -8.64 13.30 -9.25
C PHE A 54 -10.06 13.87 -9.27
N SER A 55 -10.55 14.32 -10.43
CA SER A 55 -11.93 14.78 -10.58
C SER A 55 -12.93 13.65 -10.39
N GLN A 56 -12.65 12.44 -10.90
CA GLN A 56 -13.48 11.26 -10.65
C GLN A 56 -13.49 10.88 -9.17
N LEU A 57 -12.33 10.89 -8.50
CA LEU A 57 -12.26 10.65 -7.05
C LEU A 57 -13.04 11.67 -6.23
N LYS A 58 -13.03 12.95 -6.65
CA LYS A 58 -13.82 14.00 -6.00
C LYS A 58 -15.33 13.75 -6.15
N ALA A 59 -15.74 13.29 -7.32
CA ALA A 59 -17.15 13.07 -7.70
C ALA A 59 -17.80 11.84 -7.08
N LEU A 60 -17.05 10.99 -6.35
CA LEU A 60 -17.59 9.89 -5.55
C LEU A 60 -18.69 10.36 -4.57
N PRO A 61 -19.54 9.47 -4.04
CA PRO A 61 -20.52 9.81 -2.99
C PRO A 61 -19.86 10.50 -1.79
N ALA A 62 -20.57 11.42 -1.13
CA ALA A 62 -20.02 12.30 -0.09
C ALA A 62 -19.38 11.55 1.11
N HIS A 63 -19.85 10.36 1.45
CA HIS A 63 -19.32 9.54 2.55
C HIS A 63 -18.15 8.64 2.13
N THR A 64 -17.98 8.38 0.83
CA THR A 64 -16.93 7.48 0.32
C THR A 64 -15.54 8.01 0.62
N GLN A 65 -14.73 7.15 1.21
CA GLN A 65 -13.30 7.37 1.48
C GLN A 65 -12.46 6.70 0.40
N ILE A 66 -11.21 7.14 0.25
CA ILE A 66 -10.26 6.56 -0.69
C ILE A 66 -9.34 5.62 0.09
N LEU A 67 -9.15 4.39 -0.41
CA LEU A 67 -8.14 3.46 0.07
C LEU A 67 -7.14 3.19 -1.05
N PHE A 68 -5.92 3.70 -0.93
CA PHE A 68 -4.84 3.31 -1.82
C PHE A 68 -4.31 1.94 -1.40
N TYR A 69 -4.25 1.00 -2.33
CA TYR A 69 -3.71 -0.34 -2.09
C TYR A 69 -2.35 -0.49 -2.76
N ILE A 70 -1.31 -0.76 -1.99
CA ILE A 70 0.06 -1.04 -2.48
C ILE A 70 0.33 -2.53 -2.27
N HIS A 71 0.48 -3.27 -3.36
CA HIS A 71 0.69 -4.72 -3.33
C HIS A 71 2.08 -5.12 -2.84
N GLY A 72 2.22 -6.39 -2.45
CA GLY A 72 3.49 -7.01 -2.06
C GLY A 72 4.30 -7.54 -3.25
N PHE A 73 5.38 -8.26 -2.93
CA PHE A 73 6.28 -8.95 -3.85
C PHE A 73 5.53 -9.89 -4.81
N ASN A 74 6.00 -10.00 -6.05
CA ASN A 74 5.53 -10.98 -7.03
C ASN A 74 3.99 -10.97 -7.24
N ASN A 75 3.45 -9.81 -7.62
CA ASN A 75 2.02 -9.66 -7.93
C ASN A 75 1.81 -8.87 -9.21
N ASN A 76 1.38 -9.54 -10.27
CA ASN A 76 1.14 -8.89 -11.55
C ASN A 76 -0.15 -8.06 -11.53
N MET A 77 -0.26 -7.12 -12.47
CA MET A 77 -1.48 -6.30 -12.63
C MET A 77 -2.73 -7.19 -12.73
N GLU A 78 -2.65 -8.19 -13.60
CA GLU A 78 -3.66 -9.22 -13.79
C GLU A 78 -3.05 -10.59 -13.50
N PRO A 79 -3.78 -11.51 -12.85
CA PRO A 79 -5.05 -11.28 -12.16
C PRO A 79 -4.87 -10.66 -10.76
N ASP A 80 -3.65 -10.60 -10.24
CA ASP A 80 -3.40 -10.46 -8.79
C ASP A 80 -3.83 -9.12 -8.22
N VAL A 81 -3.19 -8.02 -8.66
CA VAL A 81 -3.37 -6.72 -8.03
C VAL A 81 -4.78 -6.19 -8.23
N PHE A 82 -5.34 -6.33 -9.44
CA PHE A 82 -6.72 -5.93 -9.70
C PHE A 82 -7.73 -6.82 -8.98
N GLY A 83 -7.57 -8.15 -9.03
CA GLY A 83 -8.48 -9.08 -8.33
C GLY A 83 -8.52 -8.83 -6.83
N ARG A 84 -7.36 -8.65 -6.20
CA ARG A 84 -7.26 -8.32 -4.77
C ARG A 84 -7.86 -6.96 -4.44
N ALA A 85 -7.68 -5.95 -5.30
CA ALA A 85 -8.29 -4.64 -5.10
C ALA A 85 -9.83 -4.68 -5.19
N GLU A 86 -10.39 -5.43 -6.14
CA GLU A 86 -11.85 -5.64 -6.26
C GLU A 86 -12.40 -6.39 -5.04
N GLN A 87 -11.72 -7.47 -4.63
CA GLN A 87 -12.12 -8.24 -3.47
C GLN A 87 -12.06 -7.40 -2.19
N LEU A 88 -10.98 -6.63 -1.99
CA LEU A 88 -10.83 -5.74 -0.84
C LEU A 88 -11.91 -4.64 -0.82
N GLU A 89 -12.24 -4.05 -1.97
CA GLU A 89 -13.33 -3.06 -2.08
C GLU A 89 -14.68 -3.68 -1.68
N ALA A 90 -14.98 -4.87 -2.21
CA ALA A 90 -16.22 -5.58 -1.92
C ALA A 90 -16.36 -5.93 -0.43
N LEU A 91 -15.29 -6.45 0.18
CA LEU A 91 -15.25 -6.84 1.59
C LEU A 91 -15.45 -5.63 2.52
N LEU A 92 -14.77 -4.51 2.24
CA LEU A 92 -14.87 -3.31 3.09
C LEU A 92 -16.21 -2.59 2.94
N ASN A 93 -16.90 -2.78 1.82
CA ASN A 93 -18.21 -2.20 1.55
C ASN A 93 -19.39 -3.12 1.89
N GLN A 94 -19.13 -4.32 2.44
CA GLN A 94 -20.15 -5.34 2.69
C GLN A 94 -21.26 -4.84 3.64
N ASP A 95 -20.88 -4.20 4.75
CA ASP A 95 -21.83 -3.71 5.77
C ASP A 95 -22.18 -2.22 5.61
N ASP A 96 -21.44 -1.49 4.76
CA ASP A 96 -21.59 -0.05 4.54
C ASP A 96 -21.28 0.26 3.08
N ALA A 97 -22.34 0.36 2.29
CA ALA A 97 -22.24 0.53 0.84
C ALA A 97 -21.49 1.83 0.49
N ASP A 98 -20.55 1.72 -0.45
CA ASP A 98 -19.69 2.81 -0.90
C ASP A 98 -18.84 3.45 0.22
N LEU A 99 -18.53 2.72 1.31
CA LEU A 99 -17.64 3.20 2.37
C LEU A 99 -16.25 3.57 1.83
N VAL A 100 -15.69 2.72 0.96
CA VAL A 100 -14.39 2.93 0.32
C VAL A 100 -14.44 2.76 -1.19
N LYS A 101 -13.59 3.55 -1.86
CA LYS A 101 -13.09 3.27 -3.20
C LYS A 101 -11.63 2.81 -3.11
N VAL A 102 -11.35 1.58 -3.55
CA VAL A 102 -9.99 1.03 -3.58
C VAL A 102 -9.30 1.44 -4.88
N ILE A 103 -8.11 2.00 -4.75
CA ILE A 103 -7.27 2.46 -5.86
C ILE A 103 -5.92 1.74 -5.78
N PRO A 104 -5.66 0.73 -6.62
CA PRO A 104 -4.37 0.08 -6.64
C PRO A 104 -3.28 1.05 -7.13
N ILE A 105 -2.18 1.08 -6.38
CA ILE A 105 -0.91 1.69 -6.73
C ILE A 105 0.02 0.54 -7.10
N ILE A 106 0.35 0.45 -8.39
CA ILE A 106 1.03 -0.70 -8.97
C ILE A 106 2.46 -0.32 -9.30
N TRP A 107 3.41 -0.99 -8.63
CA TRP A 107 4.83 -0.89 -8.91
C TRP A 107 5.29 -2.07 -9.78
N PRO A 108 6.41 -1.96 -10.51
CA PRO A 108 6.90 -3.06 -11.33
C PRO A 108 7.40 -4.19 -10.43
N CYS A 109 6.88 -5.38 -10.68
CA CYS A 109 7.44 -6.64 -10.23
C CYS A 109 7.44 -7.65 -11.38
N ASP A 110 8.31 -8.65 -11.32
CA ASP A 110 8.24 -9.85 -12.17
C ASP A 110 7.66 -11.04 -11.42
N ASP A 111 7.33 -12.08 -12.18
CA ASP A 111 6.86 -13.38 -11.70
C ASP A 111 7.66 -14.54 -12.33
N ASP A 112 8.98 -14.35 -12.44
CA ASP A 112 9.86 -15.37 -13.00
C ASP A 112 9.79 -16.67 -12.19
N SER A 113 9.97 -17.80 -12.89
CA SER A 113 9.71 -19.14 -12.34
C SER A 113 10.45 -19.40 -11.02
N GLY A 114 9.83 -20.17 -10.10
CA GLY A 114 10.28 -20.40 -8.71
C GLY A 114 11.69 -20.98 -8.48
N LEU A 115 12.50 -21.16 -9.52
CA LEU A 115 13.94 -21.44 -9.43
C LEU A 115 14.80 -20.17 -9.24
N GLN A 116 14.25 -18.96 -9.45
CA GLN A 116 14.97 -17.66 -9.37
C GLN A 116 14.51 -16.73 -8.24
N ILE A 117 13.70 -17.21 -7.28
CA ILE A 117 13.05 -16.42 -6.20
C ILE A 117 13.99 -15.41 -5.49
N VAL A 118 15.27 -15.76 -5.35
CA VAL A 118 16.27 -14.86 -4.74
C VAL A 118 16.58 -13.68 -5.66
N ASP A 119 16.86 -13.91 -6.94
CA ASP A 119 17.18 -12.85 -7.89
C ASP A 119 15.95 -11.95 -8.14
N ASP A 120 14.78 -12.55 -8.32
CA ASP A 120 13.48 -11.85 -8.45
C ASP A 120 13.24 -10.93 -7.25
N TYR A 121 13.51 -11.43 -6.03
CA TYR A 121 13.40 -10.63 -4.81
C TYR A 121 14.38 -9.44 -4.79
N TRP A 122 15.60 -9.56 -5.32
CA TRP A 122 16.54 -8.45 -5.39
C TRP A 122 16.09 -7.38 -6.38
N ASP A 123 15.56 -7.79 -7.53
CA ASP A 123 15.14 -6.85 -8.56
C ASP A 123 13.82 -6.16 -8.18
N ASP A 124 12.86 -6.89 -7.62
CA ASP A 124 11.67 -6.31 -6.99
C ASP A 124 12.03 -5.35 -5.85
N GLN A 125 13.04 -5.68 -5.05
CA GLN A 125 13.49 -4.82 -3.97
C GLN A 125 14.01 -3.47 -4.49
N LYS A 126 14.86 -3.49 -5.53
CA LYS A 126 15.31 -2.25 -6.20
C LYS A 126 14.11 -1.53 -6.83
N ALA A 127 13.19 -2.28 -7.43
CA ALA A 127 12.00 -1.73 -8.04
C ALA A 127 11.14 -0.97 -7.03
N ALA A 128 10.96 -1.54 -5.84
CA ALA A 128 10.25 -0.91 -4.74
C ALA A 128 10.93 0.38 -4.26
N ASP A 129 12.26 0.37 -4.11
CA ASP A 129 13.03 1.52 -3.66
C ASP A 129 12.89 2.73 -4.60
N TYR A 130 13.15 2.51 -5.89
CA TYR A 130 13.06 3.58 -6.88
C TYR A 130 11.60 3.98 -7.19
N SER A 131 10.64 3.06 -7.05
CA SER A 131 9.22 3.37 -7.17
C SER A 131 8.74 4.35 -6.09
N GLY A 132 9.37 4.33 -4.91
CA GLY A 132 9.16 5.33 -3.88
C GLY A 132 9.31 6.77 -4.40
N ILE A 133 10.26 7.03 -5.28
CA ILE A 133 10.48 8.37 -5.87
C ILE A 133 9.28 8.80 -6.73
N ALA A 134 8.76 7.88 -7.54
CA ALA A 134 7.57 8.15 -8.35
C ALA A 134 6.35 8.41 -7.47
N PHE A 135 6.13 7.60 -6.42
CA PHE A 135 4.95 7.77 -5.57
C PHE A 135 5.03 8.93 -4.58
N ALA A 136 6.23 9.39 -4.20
CA ALA A 136 6.37 10.70 -3.54
C ALA A 136 5.74 11.81 -4.40
N ARG A 137 5.97 11.77 -5.71
CA ARG A 137 5.36 12.72 -6.67
C ARG A 137 3.86 12.51 -6.82
N LEU A 138 3.33 11.28 -6.65
CA LEU A 138 1.89 11.01 -6.67
C LEU A 138 1.20 11.79 -5.56
N PHE A 139 1.64 11.57 -4.32
CA PHE A 139 1.06 12.24 -3.18
C PHE A 139 1.19 13.76 -3.33
N TRP A 140 2.30 14.23 -3.89
CA TRP A 140 2.53 15.66 -4.04
C TRP A 140 1.60 16.27 -5.07
N LYS A 141 1.39 15.58 -6.20
CA LYS A 141 0.39 15.98 -7.21
C LYS A 141 -1.00 16.08 -6.62
N PHE A 142 -1.37 15.13 -5.75
CA PHE A 142 -2.66 15.16 -5.08
C PHE A 142 -2.77 16.34 -4.11
N ASP A 143 -1.73 16.56 -3.31
CA ASP A 143 -1.68 17.67 -2.36
C ASP A 143 -1.76 19.03 -3.07
N GLN A 144 -0.98 19.23 -4.14
CA GLN A 144 -1.05 20.43 -4.97
C GLN A 144 -2.42 20.61 -5.61
N TRP A 145 -3.01 19.52 -6.12
CA TRP A 145 -4.35 19.59 -6.71
C TRP A 145 -5.39 20.02 -5.67
N ARG A 146 -5.34 19.51 -4.43
CA ARG A 146 -6.26 19.97 -3.36
C ARG A 146 -6.11 21.45 -3.04
N HIS A 147 -4.88 21.98 -3.10
CA HIS A 147 -4.59 23.39 -2.79
C HIS A 147 -4.80 24.35 -3.97
N ASP A 148 -5.13 23.85 -5.17
CA ASP A 148 -5.46 24.68 -6.33
C ASP A 148 -6.68 25.58 -6.02
N VAL A 149 -6.63 26.84 -6.44
CA VAL A 149 -7.68 27.85 -6.24
C VAL A 149 -9.06 27.34 -6.67
N ALA A 150 -9.13 26.60 -7.78
CA ALA A 150 -10.39 26.03 -8.26
C ALA A 150 -10.94 24.96 -7.30
N GLN A 151 -10.07 24.24 -6.60
CA GLN A 151 -10.50 23.29 -5.56
C GLN A 151 -10.85 24.00 -4.25
N GLN A 152 -10.27 25.15 -3.93
CA GLN A 152 -10.61 25.87 -2.70
C GLN A 152 -12.06 26.38 -2.66
N GLN A 153 -12.69 26.62 -3.81
CA GLN A 153 -14.11 26.98 -3.89
C GLN A 153 -15.04 25.81 -3.52
N ASN A 154 -14.60 24.57 -3.76
CA ASN A 154 -15.31 23.35 -3.40
C ASN A 154 -14.28 22.28 -3.02
N PRO A 155 -13.76 22.29 -1.77
CA PRO A 155 -12.62 21.47 -1.38
C PRO A 155 -12.94 19.98 -1.45
N CYS A 156 -11.97 19.19 -1.88
CA CYS A 156 -12.09 17.73 -1.80
C CYS A 156 -11.91 17.29 -0.34
N LEU A 157 -13.02 16.94 0.32
CA LEU A 157 -13.04 16.51 1.73
C LEU A 157 -12.87 14.99 1.89
N ARG A 158 -12.59 14.27 0.80
CA ARG A 158 -12.36 12.83 0.79
C ARG A 158 -11.25 12.47 1.77
N ARG A 159 -11.54 11.60 2.73
CA ARG A 159 -10.52 11.04 3.61
C ARG A 159 -9.75 9.98 2.82
N MET A 160 -8.43 10.01 2.94
CA MET A 160 -7.55 9.05 2.29
C MET A 160 -6.98 8.08 3.32
N ASN A 161 -6.83 6.84 2.91
CA ASN A 161 -6.22 5.77 3.65
C ASN A 161 -5.22 5.05 2.73
N VAL A 162 -4.25 4.35 3.31
CA VAL A 162 -3.31 3.48 2.59
C VAL A 162 -3.33 2.11 3.25
N LEU A 163 -3.40 1.04 2.45
CA LEU A 163 -3.04 -0.31 2.86
C LEU A 163 -1.84 -0.73 2.04
N ALA A 164 -0.73 -1.00 2.71
CA ALA A 164 0.47 -1.53 2.11
C ALA A 164 0.72 -2.95 2.63
N HIS A 165 0.87 -3.89 1.71
CA HIS A 165 1.12 -5.30 2.02
C HIS A 165 2.58 -5.66 1.76
N SER A 166 3.22 -6.37 2.69
CA SER A 166 4.55 -6.96 2.47
C SER A 166 5.58 -5.94 1.98
N MET A 167 6.28 -6.21 0.86
CA MET A 167 7.23 -5.31 0.21
C MET A 167 6.61 -3.98 -0.26
N GLY A 168 5.29 -3.90 -0.42
CA GLY A 168 4.58 -2.64 -0.62
C GLY A 168 4.80 -1.63 0.53
N ASN A 169 5.14 -2.10 1.74
CA ASN A 169 5.51 -1.22 2.84
C ASN A 169 6.88 -0.55 2.61
N ARG A 170 7.79 -1.21 1.90
CA ARG A 170 9.06 -0.62 1.47
C ARG A 170 8.83 0.47 0.43
N VAL A 171 7.90 0.25 -0.51
CA VAL A 171 7.47 1.29 -1.46
C VAL A 171 6.93 2.52 -0.72
N LEU A 172 6.04 2.31 0.26
CA LEU A 172 5.46 3.38 1.07
C LEU A 172 6.53 4.13 1.86
N LEU A 173 7.42 3.42 2.54
CA LEU A 173 8.54 3.98 3.30
C LEU A 173 9.39 4.88 2.43
N ASN A 174 9.86 4.38 1.28
CA ASN A 174 10.69 5.15 0.36
C ASN A 174 9.94 6.37 -0.22
N ALA A 175 8.63 6.25 -0.47
CA ALA A 175 7.82 7.38 -0.91
C ALA A 175 7.73 8.49 0.14
N MET A 176 7.51 8.13 1.41
CA MET A 176 7.43 9.10 2.50
C MET A 176 8.80 9.74 2.79
N GLN A 177 9.87 8.96 2.74
CA GLN A 177 11.23 9.49 2.90
C GLN A 177 11.61 10.43 1.75
N THR A 178 11.35 10.02 0.51
CA THR A 178 11.65 10.85 -0.67
C THR A 178 10.84 12.15 -0.66
N TRP A 179 9.59 12.12 -0.19
CA TRP A 179 8.78 13.33 -0.02
C TRP A 179 9.51 14.36 0.85
N VAL A 180 9.94 13.95 2.04
CA VAL A 180 10.55 14.86 3.03
C VAL A 180 11.90 15.36 2.55
N GLN A 181 12.67 14.53 1.84
CA GLN A 181 13.98 14.91 1.34
C GLN A 181 13.91 15.85 0.13
N HIS A 182 13.02 15.58 -0.83
CA HIS A 182 13.09 16.17 -2.17
C HIS A 182 11.87 16.99 -2.58
N THR A 183 10.72 16.78 -1.94
CA THR A 183 9.44 17.35 -2.41
C THR A 183 8.97 18.49 -1.50
N GLN A 184 8.98 18.28 -0.19
CA GLN A 184 8.80 19.34 0.81
C GLN A 184 9.88 19.24 1.90
N PRO A 185 11.09 19.76 1.63
CA PRO A 185 12.15 19.85 2.63
C PRO A 185 11.64 20.58 3.88
N GLY A 186 11.57 19.87 5.01
CA GLY A 186 11.20 20.45 6.31
C GLY A 186 9.90 19.95 6.93
N GLY A 187 9.12 19.08 6.28
CA GLY A 187 7.98 18.45 6.96
C GLY A 187 7.16 17.46 6.13
N MET A 188 6.46 16.57 6.85
CA MET A 188 5.46 15.67 6.31
C MET A 188 4.07 16.22 6.64
N SER A 189 3.23 16.42 5.63
CA SER A 189 1.83 16.78 5.83
C SER A 189 1.02 15.57 6.28
N GLN A 190 -0.03 15.78 7.07
CA GLN A 190 -0.95 14.72 7.44
C GLN A 190 -1.87 14.38 6.26
N LEU A 191 -1.38 13.52 5.36
CA LEU A 191 -2.06 13.09 4.14
C LEU A 191 -3.18 12.09 4.43
N PHE A 192 -2.93 11.14 5.32
CA PHE A 192 -3.80 9.98 5.53
C PHE A 192 -4.56 10.04 6.85
N ARG A 193 -5.78 9.53 6.83
CA ARG A 193 -6.53 9.20 8.03
C ARG A 193 -5.95 7.93 8.66
N ASN A 194 -5.84 6.85 7.88
CA ASN A 194 -5.26 5.59 8.34
C ASN A 194 -4.18 5.10 7.38
N VAL A 195 -3.09 4.57 7.94
CA VAL A 195 -2.12 3.73 7.23
C VAL A 195 -2.17 2.34 7.85
N PHE A 196 -2.44 1.33 7.03
CA PHE A 196 -2.47 -0.07 7.38
C PHE A 196 -1.24 -0.75 6.80
N MET A 197 -0.33 -1.19 7.67
CA MET A 197 0.88 -1.91 7.31
C MET A 197 0.64 -3.40 7.58
N VAL A 198 0.35 -4.17 6.54
CA VAL A 198 0.00 -5.59 6.65
C VAL A 198 1.22 -6.45 6.30
N ALA A 199 1.61 -7.35 7.20
CA ALA A 199 2.73 -8.29 6.99
C ALA A 199 4.01 -7.60 6.48
N ALA A 200 4.35 -6.43 7.05
CA ALA A 200 5.28 -5.49 6.44
C ALA A 200 6.74 -6.01 6.32
N ASP A 201 7.27 -6.05 5.10
CA ASP A 201 8.67 -6.39 4.82
C ASP A 201 9.57 -5.14 4.90
N VAL A 202 9.71 -4.64 6.13
CA VAL A 202 10.63 -3.56 6.52
C VAL A 202 11.21 -3.88 7.89
N GLU A 203 12.29 -3.20 8.28
CA GLU A 203 12.86 -3.35 9.61
C GLU A 203 11.87 -2.92 10.70
N ASN A 204 11.74 -3.70 11.76
CA ASN A 204 10.76 -3.46 12.82
C ASN A 204 11.03 -2.21 13.68
N GLN A 205 12.23 -1.63 13.59
CA GLN A 205 12.58 -0.35 14.22
C GLN A 205 12.27 0.86 13.33
N THR A 206 11.88 0.66 12.05
CA THR A 206 11.85 1.75 11.06
C THR A 206 10.89 2.90 11.38
N LEU A 207 9.90 2.65 12.24
CA LEU A 207 8.91 3.66 12.67
C LEU A 207 9.42 4.53 13.84
N GLU A 208 10.53 4.16 14.48
CA GLU A 208 11.10 4.91 15.60
C GLU A 208 11.61 6.31 15.18
N GLN A 209 11.78 7.20 16.16
CA GLN A 209 12.29 8.55 15.91
C GLN A 209 13.68 8.49 15.25
N GLY A 210 13.90 9.28 14.20
CA GLY A 210 15.17 9.34 13.47
C GLY A 210 15.35 8.25 12.40
N GLN A 211 14.41 7.31 12.30
CA GLN A 211 14.41 6.28 11.26
C GLN A 211 13.61 6.71 10.02
N ALA A 212 13.91 6.10 8.88
CA ALA A 212 13.31 6.47 7.59
C ALA A 212 11.77 6.31 7.57
N GLY A 213 11.24 5.27 8.21
CA GLY A 213 9.81 4.99 8.29
C GLY A 213 9.05 5.93 9.23
N ARG A 214 9.71 6.78 10.03
CA ARG A 214 9.05 7.74 10.92
C ARG A 214 8.02 8.61 10.20
N HIS A 215 8.30 8.97 8.95
CA HIS A 215 7.43 9.79 8.12
C HIS A 215 6.11 9.11 7.76
N ILE A 216 6.01 7.79 7.85
CA ILE A 216 4.73 7.07 7.75
C ILE A 216 3.81 7.49 8.90
N ILE A 217 4.32 7.53 10.14
CA ILE A 217 3.54 7.99 11.30
C ILE A 217 3.17 9.47 11.17
N ASP A 218 4.10 10.29 10.70
CA ASP A 218 3.86 11.73 10.58
C ASP A 218 2.80 12.03 9.50
N SER A 219 2.75 11.23 8.42
CA SER A 219 1.78 11.39 7.33
C SER A 219 0.36 10.96 7.67
N ALA A 220 0.15 10.24 8.77
CA ALA A 220 -1.13 9.64 9.10
C ALA A 220 -1.73 10.16 10.41
N LYS A 221 -3.06 10.04 10.60
CA LYS A 221 -3.66 10.14 11.93
C LYS A 221 -3.39 8.87 12.74
N ASN A 222 -3.66 7.72 12.13
CA ASN A 222 -3.46 6.40 12.71
C ASN A 222 -2.56 5.55 11.80
N THR A 223 -1.65 4.79 12.40
CA THR A 223 -0.77 3.81 11.76
C THR A 223 -0.98 2.48 12.47
N ILE A 224 -1.46 1.48 11.75
CA ILE A 224 -1.82 0.17 12.29
C ILE A 224 -0.92 -0.86 11.63
N VAL A 225 -0.21 -1.64 12.45
CA VAL A 225 0.69 -2.71 12.01
C VAL A 225 0.03 -4.05 12.29
N TYR A 226 -0.29 -4.79 11.24
CA TYR A 226 -0.73 -6.19 11.35
C TYR A 226 0.48 -7.10 11.14
N PHE A 227 0.72 -8.00 12.08
CA PHE A 227 1.87 -8.90 12.05
C PHE A 227 1.46 -10.32 12.47
N ALA A 228 2.25 -11.29 12.05
CA ALA A 228 2.14 -12.66 12.53
C ALA A 228 3.52 -13.33 12.65
N SER A 229 3.85 -13.90 13.80
CA SER A 229 5.15 -14.46 14.17
C SER A 229 5.52 -15.73 13.41
N ASP A 230 4.52 -16.50 12.98
CA ASP A 230 4.64 -17.71 12.17
C ASP A 230 4.49 -17.44 10.66
N ASP A 231 4.52 -16.18 10.22
CA ASP A 231 4.57 -15.82 8.80
C ASP A 231 5.86 -16.39 8.15
N LEU A 232 5.66 -17.42 7.32
CA LEU A 232 6.68 -18.19 6.63
C LEU A 232 7.02 -17.65 5.24
N ALA A 233 6.53 -16.47 4.82
CA ALA A 233 6.99 -15.86 3.56
C ALA A 233 8.44 -15.33 3.64
N MET A 234 9.01 -15.24 4.84
CA MET A 234 10.30 -14.59 5.09
C MET A 234 11.59 -15.43 5.01
N PRO A 235 11.64 -16.67 4.49
CA PRO A 235 12.89 -17.33 4.13
C PRO A 235 13.67 -16.55 3.06
N ALA A 236 13.00 -16.05 2.02
CA ALA A 236 13.68 -15.31 0.94
C ALA A 236 14.26 -13.97 1.43
N SER A 237 13.49 -13.18 2.16
CA SER A 237 13.97 -11.93 2.76
C SER A 237 15.11 -12.19 3.76
N LYS A 238 15.02 -13.22 4.61
CA LYS A 238 16.10 -13.57 5.55
C LYS A 238 17.37 -14.02 4.84
N ILE A 239 17.27 -14.84 3.79
CA ILE A 239 18.43 -15.31 3.00
C ILE A 239 19.11 -14.13 2.30
N VAL A 240 18.35 -13.25 1.66
CA VAL A 240 18.91 -12.08 0.97
C VAL A 240 19.57 -11.09 1.93
N ASN A 241 18.92 -10.80 3.06
CA ASN A 241 19.47 -9.87 4.05
C ASN A 241 20.65 -10.45 4.84
N LEU A 242 20.79 -11.78 4.91
CA LEU A 242 21.99 -12.45 5.42
C LEU A 242 23.23 -12.14 4.55
N TYR A 243 23.08 -12.10 3.22
CA TYR A 243 24.15 -11.63 2.33
C TYR A 243 24.45 -10.14 2.53
N GLY A 244 23.42 -9.33 2.84
CA GLY A 244 23.51 -7.89 3.16
C GLY A 244 23.94 -7.54 4.59
N ARG A 245 24.21 -8.52 5.46
CA ARG A 245 24.56 -8.35 6.89
C ARG A 245 23.54 -7.57 7.73
N THR A 246 22.26 -7.61 7.38
CA THR A 246 21.20 -6.94 8.16
C THR A 246 20.53 -7.97 9.08
N LEU A 247 20.92 -7.96 10.37
CA LEU A 247 20.34 -8.82 11.41
C LEU A 247 19.00 -8.29 11.97
N SER A 248 18.39 -7.29 11.32
CA SER A 248 17.15 -6.65 11.78
C SER A 248 15.94 -7.58 11.59
N ARG A 249 15.06 -7.60 12.60
CA ARG A 249 13.81 -8.36 12.55
C ARG A 249 12.81 -7.65 11.65
N ARG A 250 11.92 -8.42 11.02
CA ARG A 250 10.92 -7.90 10.07
C ARG A 250 9.64 -7.55 10.80
N MET A 251 9.12 -6.36 10.52
CA MET A 251 7.94 -5.82 11.17
C MET A 251 6.71 -6.72 10.98
N GLY A 252 6.58 -7.36 9.82
CA GLY A 252 5.52 -8.33 9.55
C GLY A 252 5.54 -9.58 10.42
N MET A 253 6.69 -9.95 11.01
CA MET A 253 6.78 -11.07 11.96
C MET A 253 6.57 -10.66 13.39
N THR A 254 7.12 -9.52 13.77
CA THR A 254 7.33 -9.21 15.18
C THR A 254 6.51 -8.05 15.69
N GLY A 255 5.77 -7.38 14.80
CA GLY A 255 5.32 -6.03 15.05
C GLY A 255 6.52 -5.07 15.17
N PRO A 256 6.27 -3.80 15.57
CA PRO A 256 7.32 -2.85 15.94
C PRO A 256 8.23 -3.36 17.08
N GLU A 257 9.52 -3.04 17.02
CA GLU A 257 10.51 -3.50 18.02
C GLU A 257 10.18 -3.06 19.46
N ASP A 258 9.80 -1.79 19.64
CA ASP A 258 9.48 -1.20 20.94
C ASP A 258 8.35 -0.17 20.80
N LEU A 259 7.13 -0.60 21.10
CA LEU A 259 5.94 0.26 21.09
C LEU A 259 6.05 1.49 21.99
N SER A 260 6.86 1.44 23.06
CA SER A 260 6.98 2.55 24.01
C SER A 260 7.67 3.77 23.40
N LYS A 261 8.47 3.57 22.35
CA LYS A 261 9.11 4.62 21.56
C LYS A 261 8.19 5.23 20.50
N LEU A 262 7.02 4.65 20.27
CA LEU A 262 6.07 5.10 19.26
C LEU A 262 4.95 5.96 19.87
N PRO A 263 4.37 6.93 19.14
CA PRO A 263 3.34 7.79 19.68
C PRO A 263 2.07 7.01 20.05
N LYS A 264 1.75 6.96 21.35
CA LYS A 264 0.66 6.13 21.91
C LYS A 264 -0.72 6.32 21.27
N ARG A 265 -0.98 7.52 20.76
CA ARG A 265 -2.27 7.90 20.16
C ARG A 265 -2.30 7.78 18.64
N LYS A 266 -1.19 7.35 18.01
CA LYS A 266 -1.08 7.23 16.54
C LYS A 266 -0.71 5.83 16.09
N VAL A 267 -0.03 5.03 16.90
CA VAL A 267 0.43 3.70 16.50
C VAL A 267 -0.22 2.60 17.32
N MET A 268 -0.70 1.59 16.62
CA MET A 268 -1.24 0.34 17.15
C MET A 268 -0.63 -0.83 16.38
N GLU A 269 -0.37 -1.94 17.06
CA GLU A 269 -0.09 -3.23 16.47
C GLU A 269 -1.25 -4.20 16.72
N VAL A 270 -1.41 -5.14 15.81
CA VAL A 270 -2.43 -6.18 15.86
C VAL A 270 -1.77 -7.52 15.49
N ASP A 271 -1.71 -8.39 16.49
CA ASP A 271 -1.24 -9.76 16.36
C ASP A 271 -2.31 -10.61 15.63
N CYS A 272 -1.88 -11.28 14.57
CA CYS A 272 -2.72 -12.09 13.69
C CYS A 272 -2.37 -13.59 13.72
N ASP A 273 -1.53 -14.04 14.67
CA ASP A 273 -1.04 -15.43 14.79
C ASP A 273 -2.15 -16.47 14.90
N SER A 274 -3.27 -16.09 15.53
CA SER A 274 -4.37 -17.03 15.80
C SER A 274 -5.08 -17.50 14.53
N PHE A 275 -4.92 -16.80 13.40
CA PHE A 275 -5.67 -17.08 12.18
C PHE A 275 -4.90 -16.95 10.87
N ASN A 276 -3.73 -16.29 10.81
CA ASN A 276 -3.05 -16.00 9.55
C ASN A 276 -2.88 -17.22 8.62
N THR A 277 -2.48 -18.38 9.16
CA THR A 277 -2.27 -19.61 8.40
C THR A 277 -3.57 -20.26 7.93
N HIS A 278 -4.73 -19.93 8.51
CA HIS A 278 -6.04 -20.37 8.01
C HIS A 278 -6.35 -19.77 6.64
N PHE A 279 -5.90 -18.54 6.40
CA PHE A 279 -6.15 -17.80 5.15
C PHE A 279 -5.14 -18.12 4.05
N ASP A 280 -3.91 -18.49 4.43
CA ASP A 280 -2.80 -18.70 3.51
C ASP A 280 -1.91 -19.83 4.04
N PHE A 281 -2.31 -21.09 3.87
CA PHE A 281 -1.50 -22.21 4.37
C PHE A 281 -0.47 -22.68 3.32
N PRO A 282 0.81 -22.92 3.70
CA PRO A 282 1.40 -22.78 5.05
C PRO A 282 2.02 -21.40 5.31
N THR A 283 1.95 -20.46 4.36
CA THR A 283 2.74 -19.23 4.36
C THR A 283 2.34 -18.23 5.45
N GLY A 284 1.04 -18.03 5.68
CA GLY A 284 0.50 -17.12 6.67
C GLY A 284 0.75 -15.65 6.36
N HIS A 285 0.86 -15.26 5.08
CA HIS A 285 1.34 -13.93 4.66
C HIS A 285 0.26 -13.07 3.99
N THR A 286 -0.73 -13.70 3.35
CA THR A 286 -1.82 -13.05 2.62
C THR A 286 -3.15 -13.16 3.39
N TYR A 287 -3.11 -12.92 4.71
CA TYR A 287 -4.25 -13.11 5.61
C TYR A 287 -5.27 -11.96 5.64
N PHE A 288 -5.26 -11.06 4.65
CA PHE A 288 -6.04 -9.82 4.67
C PHE A 288 -7.26 -9.80 3.73
N LEU A 289 -7.63 -10.94 3.16
CA LEU A 289 -8.77 -11.07 2.24
C LEU A 289 -9.76 -12.12 2.75
N THR A 290 -9.95 -13.23 2.03
CA THR A 290 -10.81 -14.33 2.44
C THR A 290 -10.05 -15.64 2.49
N ASP A 291 -10.58 -16.61 3.25
CA ASP A 291 -10.14 -17.99 3.14
C ASP A 291 -10.68 -18.64 1.85
N LYS A 292 -10.38 -19.93 1.67
CA LYS A 292 -10.86 -20.75 0.54
C LYS A 292 -12.39 -20.91 0.47
N ASN A 293 -13.11 -20.61 1.55
CA ASN A 293 -14.57 -20.67 1.63
C ASN A 293 -15.21 -19.28 1.53
N HIS A 294 -14.44 -18.25 1.14
CA HIS A 294 -14.86 -16.86 1.07
C HIS A 294 -15.24 -16.24 2.42
N VAL A 295 -14.79 -16.80 3.53
CA VAL A 295 -14.95 -16.19 4.86
C VAL A 295 -13.96 -15.01 4.96
N PRO A 296 -14.42 -13.79 5.27
CA PRO A 296 -13.53 -12.64 5.42
C PRO A 296 -12.57 -12.78 6.61
N SER A 297 -11.36 -12.24 6.45
CA SER A 297 -10.39 -12.12 7.53
C SER A 297 -10.88 -11.21 8.67
N PRO A 298 -10.60 -11.54 9.94
CA PRO A 298 -10.90 -10.66 11.07
C PRO A 298 -10.39 -9.23 10.88
N ILE A 299 -9.26 -9.05 10.17
CA ILE A 299 -8.70 -7.71 9.96
C ILE A 299 -9.58 -6.83 9.05
N ILE A 300 -10.41 -7.41 8.18
CA ILE A 300 -11.32 -6.65 7.30
C ILE A 300 -12.28 -5.80 8.15
N LYS A 301 -12.90 -6.42 9.15
CA LYS A 301 -13.83 -5.74 10.05
C LYS A 301 -13.12 -4.67 10.88
N HIS A 302 -11.91 -4.95 11.34
CA HIS A 302 -11.09 -3.97 12.07
C HIS A 302 -10.72 -2.76 11.19
N ILE A 303 -10.28 -2.99 9.95
CA ILE A 303 -10.01 -1.94 8.96
C ILE A 303 -11.26 -1.11 8.69
N GLN A 304 -12.41 -1.77 8.46
CA GLN A 304 -13.68 -1.10 8.21
C GLN A 304 -14.06 -0.14 9.35
N GLN A 305 -13.98 -0.60 10.60
CA GLN A 305 -14.24 0.21 11.78
C GLN A 305 -13.29 1.42 11.90
N LEU A 306 -12.00 1.22 11.62
CA LEU A 306 -10.99 2.29 11.60
C LEU A 306 -11.23 3.30 10.49
N ILE A 307 -11.73 2.87 9.33
CA ILE A 307 -12.10 3.76 8.23
C ILE A 307 -13.35 4.57 8.61
N GLN A 308 -14.41 3.94 9.10
CA GLN A 308 -15.65 4.60 9.52
C GLN A 308 -15.38 5.64 10.61
N THR A 309 -14.77 5.21 11.72
CA THR A 309 -14.60 6.05 12.92
C THR A 309 -13.37 6.95 12.83
N GLY A 310 -12.30 6.51 12.16
CA GLY A 310 -11.00 7.18 12.18
C GLY A 310 -10.37 7.23 13.56
N ARG A 311 -10.74 6.32 14.46
CA ARG A 311 -10.28 6.28 15.84
C ARG A 311 -9.80 4.88 16.15
N MET A 312 -8.57 4.79 16.64
CA MET A 312 -8.10 3.59 17.33
C MET A 312 -8.87 3.46 18.66
N GLN A 313 -9.36 2.26 18.96
CA GLN A 313 -9.98 1.92 20.24
C GLN A 313 -9.10 0.91 20.96
N GLY A 314 -9.12 0.89 22.30
CA GLY A 314 -8.34 -0.07 23.08
C GLY A 314 -6.86 0.30 23.27
N GLU A 315 -6.07 -0.71 23.61
CA GLU A 315 -4.63 -0.58 23.87
C GLU A 315 -3.82 -0.53 22.56
N GLN A 316 -2.54 -0.14 22.65
CA GLN A 316 -1.65 -0.10 21.48
C GLN A 316 -1.31 -1.48 20.93
N SER A 317 -1.40 -2.53 21.73
CA SER A 317 -1.19 -3.91 21.31
C SER A 317 -2.50 -4.68 21.47
N GLN A 318 -2.90 -5.37 20.43
CA GLN A 318 -4.16 -6.12 20.35
C GLN A 318 -3.93 -7.43 19.61
N TRP A 319 -4.85 -8.37 19.78
CA TRP A 319 -4.97 -9.54 18.93
C TRP A 319 -6.40 -9.61 18.39
N LEU A 320 -6.57 -10.30 17.27
CA LEU A 320 -7.88 -10.62 16.72
C LEU A 320 -8.08 -12.13 16.71
N ASP A 321 -9.32 -12.56 16.80
CA ASP A 321 -9.72 -13.97 16.74
C ASP A 321 -10.64 -14.20 15.52
N LEU A 322 -10.71 -15.45 15.06
CA LEU A 322 -11.54 -15.90 13.93
C LEU A 322 -13.05 -15.76 14.17
#